data_AF-A0A9R0YMD2-F1
#
_entry.id   AF-A0A9R0YMD2-F1
#
_cell.length_a   1.000
_cell.length_b   1.000
_cell.length_c   1.000
_cell.angle_alpha   90.00
_cell.angle_beta   90.00
_cell.angle_gamma   90.00
#
_symmetry.space_group_name_H-M   'P 1'
#
loop_
_entity.id
_entity.type
_entity.pdbx_description
1 polymer ?
#
loop_
_entity_poly.entity_id
_entity_poly.type
_entity_poly.pdbx_seq_one_letter_code
_entity_poly.pdbx_strand_id
1 'polypeptide(L)'
;MKLLVSPPPPLFPSSPCRRSGKAILQKHFHAVATRESCKCGEANRTAICRVAATHGSEQVKGREPLRRGRVSPRLPVPEHIRRPPYDGTDRLPDVNPDRQMHDRESIVHMRAACELAARVLQYAGTMVKPSVTTDEIDRAVHQMIIDAGAYPSPLGYGGFPKSVCTSVNECICHGIPDSRALRVET
;
A
#
# COMPACT_ATOMS: atom_id res chain seq x y z
N MET A 1 -31.22 -1.63 -23.86
CA MET A 1 -30.57 -0.47 -24.52
C MET A 1 -29.09 -0.47 -24.13
N LYS A 2 -28.20 -0.63 -25.12
CA LYS A 2 -26.73 -0.69 -24.95
C LYS A 2 -26.21 0.70 -24.57
N LEU A 3 -25.49 0.82 -23.46
CA LEU A 3 -24.64 1.99 -23.20
C LEU A 3 -23.21 1.60 -23.54
N LEU A 4 -22.77 2.06 -24.71
CA LEU A 4 -21.38 2.04 -25.15
C LEU A 4 -20.63 3.13 -24.37
N VAL A 5 -19.85 2.74 -23.36
CA VAL A 5 -18.82 3.64 -22.81
C VAL A 5 -17.64 3.58 -23.78
N SER A 6 -17.33 4.70 -24.41
CA SER A 6 -16.18 4.80 -25.31
C SER A 6 -14.88 4.68 -24.50
N PRO A 7 -13.94 3.80 -24.88
CA PRO A 7 -12.67 3.71 -24.17
C PRO A 7 -11.85 4.99 -24.40
N PRO A 8 -11.17 5.53 -23.38
CA PRO A 8 -10.23 6.63 -23.56
C PRO A 8 -9.07 6.21 -24.48
N PRO A 9 -8.48 7.13 -25.25
CA PRO A 9 -7.37 6.81 -26.15
C PRO A 9 -6.15 6.33 -25.37
N PRO A 10 -5.39 5.35 -25.89
CA PRO A 10 -4.17 4.88 -25.24
C PRO A 10 -3.08 5.96 -25.30
N LEU A 11 -2.53 6.34 -24.14
CA LEU A 11 -1.44 7.31 -24.03
C LEU A 11 -0.04 6.67 -23.90
N PHE A 12 0.10 5.39 -24.21
CA PHE A 12 1.41 4.72 -24.24
C PHE A 12 1.70 4.15 -25.64
N PRO A 13 2.86 4.42 -26.25
CA PRO A 13 3.29 3.69 -27.42
C PRO A 13 3.46 2.21 -27.04
N SER A 14 2.88 1.32 -27.85
CA SER A 14 2.99 -0.13 -27.72
C SER A 14 4.47 -0.54 -27.80
N SER A 15 5.11 -0.67 -26.65
CA SER A 15 6.45 -1.23 -26.55
C SER A 15 6.32 -2.75 -26.62
N PRO A 16 6.98 -3.44 -27.58
CA PRO A 16 6.92 -4.89 -27.64
C PRO A 16 7.51 -5.47 -26.35
N CYS A 17 6.77 -6.40 -25.74
CA CYS A 17 7.20 -7.17 -24.58
C CYS A 17 8.46 -7.98 -24.95
N ARG A 18 9.64 -7.39 -24.79
CA ARG A 18 10.91 -8.13 -24.82
C ARG A 18 11.04 -8.87 -23.50
N ARG A 19 10.68 -10.16 -23.49
CA ARG A 19 11.12 -11.09 -22.46
C ARG A 19 12.64 -11.24 -22.55
N SER A 20 13.40 -10.37 -21.91
CA SER A 20 14.80 -10.65 -21.60
C SER A 20 14.85 -11.44 -20.30
N GLY A 21 14.99 -12.76 -20.39
CA GLY A 21 15.31 -13.58 -19.23
C GLY A 21 16.66 -13.14 -18.66
N LYS A 22 16.66 -12.55 -17.47
CA LYS A 22 17.85 -12.45 -16.64
C LYS A 22 17.82 -13.65 -15.71
N ALA A 23 18.74 -14.58 -15.94
CA ALA A 23 19.04 -15.67 -15.02
C ALA A 23 19.32 -15.08 -13.63
N ILE A 24 18.61 -15.58 -12.63
CA ILE A 24 18.88 -15.27 -11.23
C ILE A 24 20.18 -16.00 -10.90
N LEU A 25 21.29 -15.26 -10.91
CA LEU A 25 22.57 -15.74 -10.42
C LEU A 25 22.42 -15.98 -8.91
N GLN A 26 22.37 -17.25 -8.53
CA GLN A 26 22.38 -17.70 -7.15
C GLN A 26 23.69 -17.20 -6.52
N LYS A 27 23.64 -16.08 -5.79
CA LYS A 27 24.78 -15.57 -5.05
C LYS A 27 25.08 -16.56 -3.93
N HIS A 28 26.06 -17.43 -4.16
CA HIS A 28 26.70 -18.19 -3.11
C HIS A 28 27.22 -17.22 -2.05
N PHE A 29 26.70 -17.30 -0.83
CA PHE A 29 27.31 -16.69 0.33
C PHE A 29 28.65 -17.41 0.57
N HIS A 30 29.76 -16.76 0.21
CA HIS A 30 31.06 -17.15 0.73
C HIS A 30 31.15 -16.69 2.18
N ALA A 31 31.02 -17.62 3.12
CA ALA A 31 31.45 -17.39 4.49
C ALA A 31 32.98 -17.29 4.49
N VAL A 32 33.51 -16.08 4.63
CA VAL A 32 34.93 -15.86 4.89
C VAL A 32 35.16 -16.11 6.37
N ALA A 33 35.66 -17.30 6.70
CA ALA A 33 36.15 -17.59 8.05
C ALA A 33 37.47 -16.84 8.26
N THR A 34 37.43 -15.71 8.96
CA THR A 34 38.64 -15.06 9.45
C THR A 34 39.27 -15.95 10.51
N ARG A 35 40.44 -16.52 10.23
CA ARG A 35 41.25 -17.24 11.21
C ARG A 35 41.89 -16.24 12.16
N GLU A 36 41.24 -15.94 13.28
CA GLU A 36 41.95 -15.44 14.45
C GLU A 36 42.49 -16.65 15.25
N SER A 37 43.81 -16.68 15.41
CA SER A 37 44.52 -17.76 16.10
C SER A 37 44.24 -17.71 17.60
N CYS A 38 43.43 -18.65 18.10
CA CYS A 38 43.24 -18.85 19.52
C CYS A 38 44.46 -19.57 20.11
N LYS A 39 45.15 -18.94 21.07
CA LYS A 39 46.31 -19.50 21.80
C LYS A 39 45.86 -20.31 23.02
N CYS A 40 45.15 -21.42 22.81
CA CYS A 40 45.01 -22.44 23.85
C CYS A 40 45.64 -23.75 23.35
N GLY A 41 46.67 -24.20 24.07
CA GLY A 41 47.38 -25.43 23.78
C GLY A 41 46.54 -26.66 24.13
N GLU A 42 46.81 -27.71 23.35
CA GLU A 42 46.55 -29.14 23.57
C GLU A 42 45.17 -29.73 23.22
N ALA A 43 45.25 -30.54 22.14
CA ALA A 43 44.64 -31.85 21.89
C ALA A 43 43.09 -31.98 21.78
N ASN A 44 42.66 -31.96 20.52
CA ASN A 44 41.74 -32.92 19.90
C ASN A 44 40.44 -33.27 20.65
N ARG A 45 39.58 -32.27 20.87
CA ARG A 45 38.11 -32.42 20.84
C ARG A 45 37.51 -31.17 20.21
N THR A 46 36.55 -31.33 19.30
CA THR A 46 35.81 -30.24 18.66
C THR A 46 34.94 -29.52 19.71
N ALA A 47 35.56 -28.65 20.51
CA ALA A 47 34.84 -27.73 21.37
C ALA A 47 34.38 -26.55 20.51
N ILE A 48 33.10 -26.55 20.14
CA ILE A 48 32.41 -25.35 19.66
C ILE A 48 32.49 -24.31 20.78
N CYS A 49 33.47 -23.40 20.66
CA CYS A 49 33.58 -22.25 21.53
C CYS A 49 32.32 -21.40 21.27
N ARG A 50 31.40 -21.37 22.24
CA ARG A 50 30.27 -20.43 22.21
C ARG A 50 30.87 -19.03 22.36
N VAL A 51 31.15 -18.39 21.23
CA VAL A 51 31.40 -16.95 21.24
C VAL A 51 30.09 -16.33 21.69
N ALA A 52 30.03 -15.87 22.93
CA ALA A 52 28.92 -15.07 23.41
C ALA A 52 28.91 -13.80 22.57
N ALA A 53 28.06 -13.76 21.54
CA ALA A 53 27.77 -12.53 20.83
C ALA A 53 27.11 -11.61 21.86
N THR A 54 27.87 -10.64 22.38
CA THR A 54 27.33 -9.52 23.10
C THR A 54 26.53 -8.72 22.08
N HIS A 55 25.24 -9.05 21.94
CA HIS A 55 24.28 -8.14 21.33
C HIS A 55 24.21 -6.93 22.26
N GLY A 56 25.09 -5.96 22.03
CA GLY A 56 24.98 -4.64 22.60
C GLY A 56 23.59 -4.13 22.27
N SER A 57 22.75 -3.98 23.29
CA SER A 57 21.47 -3.31 23.16
C SER A 57 21.76 -1.83 22.91
N GLU A 58 21.99 -1.45 21.66
CA GLU A 58 21.89 -0.05 21.27
C GLU A 58 20.47 0.39 21.60
N GLN A 59 20.35 1.34 22.53
CA GLN A 59 19.08 1.96 22.83
C GLN A 59 18.64 2.74 21.59
N VAL A 60 17.74 2.13 20.81
CA VAL A 60 17.02 2.85 19.76
C VAL A 60 16.25 3.96 20.47
N LYS A 61 16.63 5.22 20.24
CA LYS A 61 15.83 6.37 20.69
C LYS A 61 14.40 6.15 20.23
N GLY A 62 13.48 6.01 21.19
CA GLY A 62 12.07 5.72 20.90
C GLY A 62 11.46 6.82 20.03
N ARG A 63 10.84 6.42 18.92
CA ARG A 63 10.03 7.32 18.09
C ARG A 63 8.84 7.83 18.92
N GLU A 64 8.45 9.09 18.72
CA GLU A 64 7.22 9.62 19.32
C GLU A 64 6.03 8.77 18.86
N PRO A 65 5.19 8.24 19.78
CA PRO A 65 4.01 7.48 19.40
C PRO A 65 3.05 8.29 18.53
N LEU A 66 2.49 7.64 17.52
CA LEU A 66 1.49 8.16 16.62
C LEU A 66 0.23 8.55 17.38
N ARG A 67 -0.16 9.81 17.25
CA ARG A 67 -1.42 10.36 17.78
C ARG A 67 -2.38 10.64 16.63
N ARG A 68 -3.66 10.32 16.85
CA ARG A 68 -4.75 10.66 15.93
C ARG A 68 -4.99 12.17 15.93
N GLY A 69 -5.14 12.74 14.74
CA GLY A 69 -5.59 14.10 14.51
C GLY A 69 -7.13 14.21 14.50
N ARG A 70 -7.62 15.40 14.14
CA ARG A 70 -9.05 15.66 13.94
C ARG A 70 -9.47 15.09 12.58
N VAL A 71 -10.52 14.27 12.56
CA VAL A 71 -11.12 13.74 11.34
C VAL A 71 -12.17 14.75 10.83
N SER A 72 -12.04 15.21 9.59
CA SER A 72 -13.05 16.10 8.97
C SER A 72 -14.28 15.31 8.50
N PRO A 73 -15.44 15.96 8.26
CA PRO A 73 -16.66 15.29 7.82
C PRO A 73 -16.51 14.46 6.55
N ARG A 74 -17.45 13.55 6.33
CA ARG A 74 -17.52 12.70 5.14
C ARG A 74 -17.67 13.56 3.88
N LEU A 75 -16.88 13.27 2.85
CA LEU A 75 -16.96 13.95 1.56
C LEU A 75 -18.16 13.44 0.73
N PRO A 76 -18.87 14.33 0.00
CA PRO A 76 -20.06 13.95 -0.76
C PRO A 76 -19.70 13.23 -2.06
N VAL A 77 -20.54 12.27 -2.47
CA VAL A 77 -20.45 11.62 -3.79
C VAL A 77 -21.66 12.02 -4.63
N PRO A 78 -21.47 12.61 -5.83
CA PRO A 78 -22.57 12.98 -6.74
C PRO A 78 -23.53 11.82 -7.04
N GLU A 79 -24.82 12.13 -7.19
CA GLU A 79 -25.88 11.13 -7.37
C GLU A 79 -25.75 10.28 -8.64
N HIS A 80 -25.11 10.82 -9.68
CA HIS A 80 -24.93 10.11 -10.96
C HIS A 80 -23.87 9.00 -10.90
N ILE A 81 -23.01 8.98 -9.88
CA ILE A 81 -22.00 7.93 -9.69
C ILE A 81 -22.66 6.73 -9.03
N ARG A 82 -22.54 5.56 -9.67
CA ARG A 82 -23.09 4.31 -9.13
C ARG A 82 -22.43 3.97 -7.80
N ARG A 83 -23.26 3.81 -6.77
CA ARG A 83 -22.83 3.47 -5.41
C ARG A 83 -22.83 1.96 -5.19
N PRO A 84 -21.86 1.43 -4.43
CA PRO A 84 -21.84 0.03 -4.06
C PRO A 84 -22.94 -0.30 -3.03
N PRO A 85 -23.37 -1.57 -2.92
CA PRO A 85 -24.48 -1.97 -2.06
C PRO A 85 -24.31 -1.68 -0.56
N TYR A 86 -23.07 -1.51 -0.09
CA TYR A 86 -22.77 -1.23 1.31
C TYR A 86 -22.92 0.25 1.69
N ASP A 87 -22.93 1.17 0.72
CA ASP A 87 -22.98 2.59 1.02
C ASP A 87 -24.34 2.98 1.64
N GLY A 88 -24.31 3.60 2.82
CA GLY A 88 -25.49 3.97 3.58
C GLY A 88 -26.11 2.81 4.39
N THR A 89 -25.42 1.68 4.51
CA THR A 89 -25.86 0.53 5.30
C THR A 89 -24.88 0.24 6.44
N ASP A 90 -25.38 -0.31 7.54
CA ASP A 90 -24.55 -0.74 8.68
C ASP A 90 -24.00 -2.17 8.52
N ARG A 91 -24.36 -2.86 7.41
CA ARG A 91 -24.03 -4.27 7.19
C ARG A 91 -22.92 -4.39 6.14
N LEU A 92 -21.88 -5.18 6.47
CA LEU A 92 -20.87 -5.58 5.49
C LEU A 92 -21.46 -6.51 4.43
N PRO A 93 -21.05 -6.40 3.16
CA PRO A 93 -21.52 -7.29 2.12
C PRO A 93 -21.07 -8.74 2.40
N ASP A 94 -21.96 -9.70 2.15
CA ASP A 94 -21.64 -11.11 2.32
C ASP A 94 -20.53 -11.52 1.33
N VAL A 95 -19.53 -12.25 1.83
CA VAL A 95 -18.44 -12.77 1.00
C VAL A 95 -18.91 -14.07 0.35
N ASN A 96 -18.92 -14.12 -0.98
CA ASN A 96 -19.15 -15.37 -1.69
C ASN A 96 -17.96 -16.30 -1.47
N PRO A 97 -18.14 -17.50 -0.87
CA PRO A 97 -17.04 -18.44 -0.65
C PRO A 97 -16.50 -19.06 -1.94
N ASP A 98 -17.28 -19.02 -3.03
CA ASP A 98 -16.89 -19.58 -4.31
C ASP A 98 -15.83 -18.72 -5.02
N ARG A 99 -14.90 -19.40 -5.69
CA ARG A 99 -13.91 -18.72 -6.52
C ARG A 99 -14.58 -18.19 -7.78
N GLN A 100 -14.59 -16.86 -7.92
CA GLN A 100 -15.11 -16.21 -9.12
C GLN A 100 -14.19 -16.45 -10.33
N MET A 101 -14.75 -17.02 -11.40
CA MET A 101 -14.12 -17.08 -12.72
C MET A 101 -14.66 -15.93 -13.58
N HIS A 102 -13.81 -14.96 -13.92
CA HIS A 102 -14.23 -13.79 -14.67
C HIS A 102 -14.31 -14.07 -16.18
N ASP A 103 -15.38 -13.59 -16.81
CA ASP A 103 -15.51 -13.57 -18.27
C ASP A 103 -14.72 -12.42 -18.91
N ARG A 104 -14.73 -12.36 -20.24
CA ARG A 104 -13.98 -11.34 -20.99
C ARG A 104 -14.42 -9.92 -20.65
N GLU A 105 -15.71 -9.68 -20.45
CA GLU A 105 -16.26 -8.37 -20.14
C GLU A 105 -15.84 -7.90 -18.74
N SER A 106 -15.96 -8.77 -17.74
CA SER A 106 -15.51 -8.51 -16.36
C SER A 106 -14.03 -8.17 -16.32
N ILE A 107 -13.20 -8.89 -17.08
CA ILE A 107 -11.76 -8.61 -17.18
C ILE A 107 -11.48 -7.21 -17.75
N VAL A 108 -12.26 -6.75 -18.74
CA VAL A 108 -12.11 -5.40 -19.30
C VAL A 108 -12.46 -4.35 -18.23
N HIS A 109 -13.57 -4.52 -17.51
CA HIS A 109 -13.95 -3.61 -16.43
C HIS A 109 -12.93 -3.58 -15.29
N MET A 110 -12.41 -4.74 -14.88
CA MET A 110 -11.35 -4.83 -13.87
C MET A 110 -10.09 -4.09 -14.30
N ARG A 111 -9.66 -4.24 -15.57
CA ARG A 111 -8.49 -3.52 -16.09
C ARG A 111 -8.68 -2.00 -16.00
N ALA A 112 -9.84 -1.49 -16.42
CA ALA A 112 -10.13 -0.06 -16.35
C ALA A 112 -10.14 0.46 -14.90
N ALA A 113 -10.75 -0.29 -13.97
CA ALA A 113 -10.77 0.07 -12.55
C ALA A 113 -9.37 0.06 -11.93
N CYS A 114 -8.56 -0.97 -12.22
CA CYS A 114 -7.18 -1.05 -11.75
C CYS A 114 -6.29 0.04 -12.34
N GLU A 115 -6.49 0.42 -13.61
CA GLU A 115 -5.75 1.51 -14.23
C GLU A 115 -6.06 2.85 -13.56
N LEU A 116 -7.34 3.14 -13.27
CA LEU A 116 -7.71 4.32 -12.49
C LEU A 116 -7.08 4.29 -11.09
N ALA A 117 -7.17 3.17 -10.38
CA ALA A 117 -6.58 3.02 -9.04
C ALA A 117 -5.07 3.27 -9.05
N ALA A 118 -4.35 2.78 -10.08
CA ALA A 118 -2.93 3.03 -10.24
C ALA A 118 -2.62 4.52 -10.45
N ARG A 119 -3.40 5.23 -11.29
CA ARG A 119 -3.23 6.67 -11.50
C ARG A 119 -3.50 7.47 -10.22
N VAL A 120 -4.54 7.10 -9.48
CA VAL A 120 -4.87 7.73 -8.19
C VAL A 120 -3.76 7.53 -7.17
N LEU A 121 -3.20 6.32 -7.08
CA LEU A 121 -2.07 6.03 -6.19
C LEU A 121 -0.82 6.85 -6.57
N GLN A 122 -0.51 6.95 -7.87
CA GLN A 122 0.60 7.77 -8.35
C GLN A 122 0.40 9.24 -8.00
N TYR A 123 -0.80 9.77 -8.24
CA TYR A 123 -1.14 11.15 -7.90
C TYR A 123 -1.00 11.42 -6.40
N ALA A 124 -1.55 10.55 -5.54
CA ALA A 124 -1.39 10.63 -4.10
C ALA A 124 0.10 10.65 -3.69
N GLY A 125 0.93 9.83 -4.34
CA GLY A 125 2.38 9.81 -4.14
C GLY A 125 3.06 11.16 -4.37
N THR A 126 2.58 11.96 -5.33
CA THR A 126 3.13 13.31 -5.60
C THR A 126 2.86 14.33 -4.49
N MET A 127 1.89 14.04 -3.62
CA MET A 127 1.48 14.90 -2.51
C MET A 127 2.20 14.58 -1.20
N VAL A 128 2.89 13.43 -1.11
CA VAL A 128 3.58 12.99 0.09
C VAL A 128 4.79 13.87 0.35
N LYS A 129 4.57 14.96 1.10
CA LYS A 129 5.56 15.99 1.42
C LYS A 129 5.40 16.42 2.88
N PRO A 130 6.45 16.95 3.51
CA PRO A 130 6.34 17.48 4.86
C PRO A 130 5.24 18.53 4.95
N SER A 131 4.59 18.61 6.11
CA SER A 131 3.49 19.55 6.41
C SER A 131 2.16 19.25 5.72
N VAL A 132 2.11 18.42 4.66
CA VAL A 132 0.86 17.97 4.06
C VAL A 132 0.15 17.02 5.01
N THR A 133 -1.14 17.25 5.24
CA THR A 133 -1.98 16.38 6.08
C THR A 133 -2.49 15.18 5.30
N THR A 134 -2.76 14.08 6.01
CA THR A 134 -3.39 12.91 5.38
C THR A 134 -4.80 13.21 4.87
N ASP A 135 -5.53 14.12 5.52
CA ASP A 135 -6.85 14.60 5.09
C ASP A 135 -6.80 15.45 3.80
N GLU A 136 -5.71 16.16 3.53
CA GLU A 136 -5.49 16.82 2.22
C GLU A 136 -5.28 15.81 1.10
N ILE A 137 -4.53 14.74 1.37
CA ILE A 137 -4.34 13.63 0.42
C ILE A 137 -5.69 12.95 0.13
N ASP A 138 -6.49 12.68 1.16
CA ASP A 138 -7.83 12.11 1.00
C ASP A 138 -8.75 12.97 0.12
N ARG A 139 -8.80 14.29 0.36
CA ARG A 139 -9.60 15.22 -0.46
C ARG A 139 -9.20 15.19 -1.92
N ALA A 140 -7.90 15.25 -2.21
CA ALA A 140 -7.41 15.27 -3.58
C ALA A 140 -7.65 13.92 -4.31
N VAL A 141 -7.43 12.81 -3.61
CA VAL A 141 -7.73 11.46 -4.12
C VAL A 141 -9.24 11.29 -4.36
N HIS A 142 -10.07 11.72 -3.40
CA HIS A 142 -11.52 11.72 -3.54
C HIS A 142 -11.94 12.46 -4.80
N GLN A 143 -11.48 13.70 -4.97
CA GLN A 143 -11.86 14.51 -6.12
C GLN A 143 -11.44 13.85 -7.45
N MET A 144 -10.22 13.34 -7.54
CA MET A 144 -9.75 12.64 -8.75
C MET A 144 -10.60 11.41 -9.09
N ILE A 145 -11.09 10.68 -8.09
CA ILE A 145 -11.97 9.53 -8.27
C ILE A 145 -13.36 9.99 -8.75
N ILE A 146 -13.91 11.06 -8.16
CA ILE A 146 -15.19 11.65 -8.58
C ILE A 146 -15.12 12.18 -10.02
N ASP A 147 -14.05 12.89 -10.37
CA ASP A 147 -13.84 13.43 -11.72
C ASP A 147 -13.73 12.32 -12.78
N ALA A 148 -13.27 11.14 -12.37
CA ALA A 148 -13.24 9.94 -13.21
C ALA A 148 -14.60 9.20 -13.27
N GLY A 149 -15.64 9.72 -12.61
CA GLY A 149 -16.98 9.12 -12.57
C GLY A 149 -17.04 7.83 -11.73
N ALA A 150 -16.11 7.65 -10.79
CA ALA A 150 -15.98 6.43 -9.99
C ALA A 150 -16.31 6.67 -8.51
N TYR A 151 -16.58 5.58 -7.79
CA TYR A 151 -16.83 5.61 -6.34
C TYR A 151 -15.55 5.26 -5.57
N PRO A 152 -15.16 6.02 -4.53
CA PRO A 152 -14.04 5.65 -3.67
C PRO A 152 -14.44 4.50 -2.73
N SER A 153 -14.07 3.26 -3.07
CA SER A 153 -14.53 2.05 -2.38
C SER A 153 -14.39 2.05 -0.84
N PRO A 154 -13.33 2.60 -0.22
CA PRO A 154 -13.26 2.65 1.24
C PRO A 154 -14.39 3.47 1.89
N LEU A 155 -14.94 4.46 1.19
CA LEU A 155 -15.93 5.37 1.75
C LEU A 155 -17.22 4.63 2.12
N GLY A 156 -17.59 4.66 3.39
CA GLY A 156 -18.77 3.99 3.93
C GLY A 156 -18.62 2.47 4.12
N TYR A 157 -17.53 1.85 3.66
CA TYR A 157 -17.32 0.42 3.82
C TYR A 157 -17.12 0.07 5.30
N GLY A 158 -18.08 -0.65 5.90
CA GLY A 158 -18.07 -0.96 7.34
C GLY A 158 -18.03 0.28 8.23
N GLY A 159 -18.60 1.40 7.78
CA GLY A 159 -18.55 2.68 8.49
C GLY A 159 -17.24 3.46 8.33
N PHE A 160 -16.32 3.04 7.45
CA PHE A 160 -15.07 3.78 7.24
C PHE A 160 -15.34 5.19 6.67
N PRO A 161 -14.82 6.26 7.29
CA PRO A 161 -15.33 7.62 7.03
C PRO A 161 -14.67 8.36 5.86
N LYS A 162 -13.64 7.76 5.24
CA LYS A 162 -12.75 8.43 4.28
C LYS A 162 -12.63 7.65 2.97
N SER A 163 -12.05 8.28 1.96
CA SER A 163 -11.98 7.76 0.59
C SER A 163 -10.74 6.90 0.37
N VAL A 164 -9.71 7.07 1.19
CA VAL A 164 -8.47 6.30 1.16
C VAL A 164 -7.99 6.01 2.59
N CYS A 165 -7.14 4.99 2.75
CA CYS A 165 -6.42 4.75 4.01
C CYS A 165 -5.03 5.39 3.94
N THR A 166 -4.59 6.04 5.03
CA THR A 166 -3.25 6.60 5.17
C THR A 166 -2.59 6.06 6.44
N SER A 167 -1.64 5.15 6.27
CA SER A 167 -0.99 4.41 7.35
C SER A 167 0.44 4.92 7.55
N VAL A 168 0.65 5.70 8.63
CA VAL A 168 1.94 6.34 8.95
C VAL A 168 2.66 5.53 10.03
N ASN A 169 3.96 5.27 9.84
CA ASN A 169 4.86 4.68 10.83
C ASN A 169 4.35 3.35 11.42
N GLU A 170 3.98 3.29 12.69
CA GLU A 170 3.49 2.09 13.37
C GLU A 170 2.02 1.74 13.05
N CYS A 171 1.32 2.60 12.31
CA CYS A 171 -0.01 2.26 11.80
C CYS A 171 0.12 1.20 10.70
N ILE A 172 -0.21 -0.05 11.01
CA ILE A 172 -0.04 -1.19 10.09
C ILE A 172 -0.91 -1.03 8.83
N CYS A 173 -2.21 -0.82 9.02
CA CYS A 173 -3.22 -0.73 7.95
C CYS A 173 -4.36 0.21 8.38
N HIS A 174 -5.20 0.61 7.43
CA HIS A 174 -6.49 1.28 7.69
C HIS A 174 -6.41 2.55 8.55
N GLY A 175 -5.28 3.27 8.48
CA GLY A 175 -5.19 4.59 9.10
C GLY A 175 -6.21 5.53 8.48
N ILE A 176 -6.97 6.24 9.31
CA ILE A 176 -8.00 7.19 8.88
C ILE A 176 -7.31 8.54 8.57
N PRO A 177 -7.45 9.08 7.35
CA PRO A 177 -7.03 10.44 7.04
C PRO A 177 -7.58 11.47 8.03
N ASP A 178 -6.68 12.27 8.58
CA ASP A 178 -6.98 13.25 9.63
C ASP A 178 -6.07 14.49 9.52
N SER A 179 -6.21 15.42 10.46
CA SER A 179 -5.46 16.68 10.48
C SER A 179 -3.96 16.52 10.79
N ARG A 180 -3.41 15.31 10.90
CA ARG A 180 -1.98 15.10 11.15
C ARG A 180 -1.17 15.46 9.90
N ALA A 181 -0.29 16.44 10.05
CA ALA A 181 0.73 16.76 9.07
C ALA A 181 1.81 15.67 9.03
N LEU A 182 2.21 15.27 7.82
CA LEU A 182 3.36 14.41 7.58
C LEU A 182 4.65 15.11 8.03
N ARG A 183 5.53 14.35 8.66
CA ARG A 183 6.81 14.82 9.19
C ARG A 183 7.95 14.05 8.52
N VAL A 184 9.08 14.73 8.33
CA VAL A 184 10.34 14.03 8.01
C VAL A 184 10.86 13.45 9.31
N GLU A 185 11.18 12.16 9.32
CA GLU A 185 12.00 11.61 10.40
C GLU A 185 13.42 12.14 10.20
N THR A 186 13.80 13.09 11.05
CA THR A 186 15.15 13.66 11.16
C THR A 186 16.01 12.88 12.14
#